data_AF-A0A3N4KXS2-F1
#
_entry.id   AF-A0A3N4KXS2-F1
#
_cell.length_a   1.000
_cell.length_b   1.000
_cell.length_c   1.000
_cell.angle_alpha   90.00
_cell.angle_beta   90.00
_cell.angle_gamma   90.00
#
_symmetry.space_group_name_H-M   'P 1'
#
loop_
_entity.id
_entity.type
_entity.pdbx_description
1 polymer ?
#
loop_
_entity_poly.entity_id
_entity_poly.type
_entity_poly.pdbx_seq_one_letter_code
_entity_poly.pdbx_strand_id
1 'polypeptide(L)'
;MLSIQTSSKPAKCNILPCQIKYTGPTDATEKHWVVTEGSGEDGKPKSASFRGRKLAGKSLPVPEGYKGHILEATEEKLQSEDQSSTPPISEEELDVNIFKGLCTFDEITIWGHDAIPDESSDSVVRGIDEWIEFANKIHSFEEDDVAEKAT
;
A
#
# COMPACT_ATOMS: atom_id res chain seq x y z
N MET A 1 4.72 18.08 -7.76
CA MET A 1 5.26 17.63 -6.46
C MET A 1 4.10 17.01 -5.66
N LEU A 2 4.34 16.09 -4.72
CA LEU A 2 3.28 15.44 -3.93
C LEU A 2 3.52 15.74 -2.45
N SER A 3 2.49 16.13 -1.70
CA SER A 3 2.56 16.31 -0.25
C SER A 3 1.55 15.40 0.44
N ILE A 4 2.00 14.68 1.48
CA ILE A 4 1.17 13.74 2.25
C ILE A 4 0.99 14.29 3.65
N GLN A 5 -0.26 14.56 4.05
CA GLN A 5 -0.60 14.80 5.46
C GLN A 5 -0.77 13.45 6.16
N THR A 6 0.23 13.00 6.93
CA THR A 6 0.22 11.65 7.50
C THR A 6 -0.74 11.51 8.68
N SER A 7 -1.62 10.50 8.64
CA SER A 7 -2.38 9.96 9.77
C SER A 7 -1.86 8.56 10.10
N SER A 8 -1.64 8.23 11.38
CA SER A 8 -1.02 6.96 11.81
C SER A 8 -2.01 5.90 12.32
N LYS A 9 -3.28 5.98 11.94
CA LYS A 9 -4.28 5.00 12.39
C LYS A 9 -4.04 3.66 11.68
N PRO A 10 -3.89 2.52 12.38
CA PRO A 10 -3.71 1.23 11.74
C PRO A 10 -5.01 0.76 11.07
N ALA A 11 -4.89 0.14 9.89
CA ALA A 11 -6.00 -0.43 9.14
C ALA A 11 -5.70 -1.86 8.66
N LYS A 12 -6.76 -2.66 8.50
CA LYS A 12 -6.68 -4.01 7.91
C LYS A 12 -7.02 -3.94 6.43
N CYS A 13 -6.08 -4.33 5.57
CA CYS A 13 -6.25 -4.30 4.12
C CYS A 13 -6.61 -5.69 3.57
N ASN A 14 -7.66 -5.76 2.76
CA ASN A 14 -8.14 -7.00 2.15
C ASN A 14 -8.32 -6.82 0.64
N ILE A 15 -7.70 -7.69 -0.15
CA ILE A 15 -7.88 -7.75 -1.60
C ILE A 15 -8.78 -8.95 -1.90
N LEU A 16 -9.99 -8.69 -2.39
CA LEU A 16 -10.98 -9.71 -2.69
C LEU A 16 -10.89 -10.16 -4.16
N PRO A 17 -11.18 -11.43 -4.49
CA PRO A 17 -11.17 -11.93 -5.86
C PRO A 17 -12.48 -11.57 -6.59
N CYS A 18 -12.98 -10.36 -6.38
CA CYS A 18 -14.21 -9.86 -6.97
C CYS A 18 -14.25 -8.33 -6.96
N GLN A 19 -14.98 -7.76 -7.92
CA GLN A 19 -15.21 -6.32 -7.98
C GLN A 19 -16.49 -5.94 -7.23
N ILE A 20 -16.37 -5.03 -6.27
CA ILE A 20 -17.52 -4.40 -5.60
C ILE A 20 -17.75 -3.05 -6.27
N LYS A 21 -18.94 -2.85 -6.87
CA LYS A 21 -19.26 -1.59 -7.59
C LYS A 21 -19.51 -0.40 -6.67
N TYR A 22 -19.81 -0.66 -5.40
CA TYR A 22 -20.07 0.38 -4.42
C TYR A 22 -18.77 0.80 -3.74
N THR A 23 -18.50 2.11 -3.77
CA THR A 23 -17.39 2.74 -3.04
C THR A 23 -17.97 3.59 -1.93
N GLY A 24 -17.62 3.29 -0.68
CA GLY A 24 -18.05 4.06 0.47
C GLY A 24 -17.95 3.27 1.77
N PRO A 25 -18.24 3.91 2.91
CA PRO A 25 -18.32 3.24 4.20
C PRO A 25 -19.36 2.12 4.14
N THR A 26 -18.98 0.94 4.63
CA THR A 26 -19.89 -0.19 4.77
C THR A 26 -19.71 -0.81 6.13
N ASP A 27 -20.82 -1.30 6.69
CA ASP A 27 -20.80 -2.05 7.94
C ASP A 27 -20.32 -3.48 7.68
N ALA A 28 -19.01 -3.60 7.41
CA ALA A 28 -18.28 -4.87 7.41
C ALA A 28 -18.01 -5.34 8.85
N THR A 29 -19.03 -5.26 9.71
CA THR A 29 -18.99 -5.79 11.08
C THR A 29 -18.60 -7.26 11.09
N GLU A 30 -18.22 -7.73 12.28
CA GLU A 30 -18.01 -9.14 12.61
C GLU A 30 -19.20 -10.07 12.23
N LYS A 31 -20.35 -9.54 11.82
CA LYS A 31 -21.46 -10.34 11.30
C LYS A 31 -21.29 -10.74 9.84
N HIS A 32 -20.74 -9.85 9.01
CA HIS A 32 -20.70 -10.01 7.56
C HIS A 32 -19.31 -10.36 7.04
N TRP A 33 -18.27 -10.03 7.81
CA TRP A 33 -16.89 -10.32 7.48
C TRP A 33 -16.18 -10.94 8.68
N VAL A 34 -16.23 -12.27 8.76
CA VAL A 34 -15.52 -13.06 9.77
C VAL A 34 -14.33 -13.74 9.11
N VAL A 35 -13.14 -13.39 9.58
CA VAL A 35 -11.89 -14.04 9.20
C VAL A 35 -11.56 -15.06 10.28
N THR A 36 -11.51 -16.33 9.90
CA THR A 36 -10.97 -17.40 10.74
C THR A 36 -9.48 -17.51 10.43
N GLU A 37 -8.64 -17.19 11.41
CA GLU A 37 -7.21 -17.40 11.30
C GLU A 37 -6.89 -18.88 11.48
N GLY A 38 -6.15 -19.47 10.53
CA GLY A 38 -5.62 -20.81 10.72
C GLY A 38 -4.56 -20.77 11.82
N SER A 39 -4.75 -21.55 12.88
CA SER A 39 -3.78 -21.67 13.97
C SER A 39 -2.43 -22.15 13.43
N GLY A 40 -1.37 -21.42 13.77
CA GLY A 40 0.01 -21.57 13.26
C GLY A 40 0.73 -22.89 13.57
N GLU A 41 0.01 -23.95 13.93
CA GLU A 41 0.54 -25.31 14.12
C GLU A 41 0.22 -26.24 12.93
N ASP A 42 -0.82 -25.93 12.13
CA ASP A 42 -1.29 -26.77 11.01
C ASP A 42 -1.02 -26.18 9.61
N GLY A 43 -0.43 -24.98 9.52
CA GLY A 43 -0.16 -24.31 8.23
C GLY A 43 -1.42 -23.98 7.41
N LYS A 44 -2.60 -23.92 8.04
CA LYS A 44 -3.86 -23.65 7.33
C LYS A 44 -3.97 -22.15 7.00
N PRO A 45 -4.38 -21.80 5.76
CA PRO A 45 -4.56 -20.40 5.36
C PRO A 45 -5.71 -19.72 6.12
N LYS A 46 -5.73 -18.39 6.13
CA LYS A 46 -6.89 -17.62 6.61
C LYS A 46 -8.13 -18.05 5.80
N SER A 47 -9.30 -18.12 6.42
CA SER A 47 -10.54 -18.43 5.69
C SER A 47 -11.66 -17.45 6.05
N ALA A 48 -12.42 -17.05 5.05
CA ALA A 48 -13.58 -16.18 5.19
C ALA A 48 -14.69 -16.61 4.22
N SER A 49 -15.90 -16.11 4.42
CA SER A 49 -17.01 -16.31 3.49
C SER A 49 -17.57 -14.97 3.03
N PHE A 50 -17.68 -14.78 1.72
CA PHE A 50 -18.27 -13.57 1.15
C PHE A 50 -19.39 -13.96 0.18
N ARG A 51 -20.60 -13.46 0.42
CA ARG A 51 -21.80 -13.75 -0.41
C ARG A 51 -22.04 -15.27 -0.58
N GLY A 52 -21.77 -16.06 0.45
CA GLY A 52 -21.91 -17.52 0.43
C GLY A 52 -20.79 -18.27 -0.30
N ARG A 53 -19.72 -17.58 -0.73
CA ARG A 53 -18.54 -18.20 -1.35
C ARG A 53 -17.40 -18.25 -0.35
N LYS A 54 -16.73 -19.40 -0.29
CA LYS A 54 -15.55 -19.59 0.55
C LYS A 54 -14.34 -18.89 -0.06
N LEU A 55 -13.62 -18.17 0.78
CA LEU A 55 -12.37 -17.52 0.45
C LEU A 55 -11.25 -18.13 1.29
N ALA A 56 -10.10 -18.32 0.67
CA ALA A 56 -8.86 -18.67 1.34
C ALA A 56 -7.88 -17.51 1.17
N GLY A 57 -7.32 -17.04 2.28
CA GLY A 57 -6.53 -15.83 2.38
C GLY A 57 -5.07 -16.13 2.72
N LYS A 58 -4.16 -15.41 2.06
CA LYS A 58 -2.74 -15.31 2.42
C LYS A 58 -2.46 -13.90 2.89
N SER A 59 -1.75 -13.77 4.01
CA SER A 59 -1.25 -12.46 4.47
C SER A 59 0.14 -12.21 3.91
N LEU A 60 0.30 -11.04 3.30
CA LEU A 60 1.56 -10.51 2.83
C LEU A 60 1.95 -9.34 3.72
N PRO A 61 3.07 -9.44 4.47
CA PRO A 61 3.62 -8.28 5.16
C PRO A 61 4.15 -7.27 4.14
N VAL A 62 4.12 -5.99 4.52
CA VAL A 62 4.82 -4.95 3.77
C VAL A 62 6.34 -5.23 3.84
N PRO A 63 7.10 -5.13 2.73
CA PRO A 63 8.54 -5.39 2.73
C PRO A 63 9.32 -4.49 3.68
N GLU A 64 10.47 -4.98 4.15
CA GLU A 64 11.32 -4.25 5.09
C GLU A 64 11.76 -2.89 4.52
N GLY A 65 11.68 -1.85 5.36
CA GLY A 65 11.98 -0.47 4.96
C GLY A 65 10.83 0.27 4.25
N TYR A 66 9.71 -0.40 3.98
CA TYR A 66 8.52 0.22 3.38
C TYR A 66 7.38 0.39 4.38
N LYS A 67 6.45 1.29 4.07
CA LYS A 67 5.26 1.56 4.88
C LYS A 67 4.01 1.66 4.02
N GLY A 68 2.97 0.93 4.39
CA GLY A 68 1.66 1.02 3.76
C GLY A 68 0.92 2.28 4.18
N HIS A 69 0.41 3.05 3.21
CA HIS A 69 -0.42 4.23 3.45
C HIS A 69 -1.71 4.15 2.61
N ILE A 70 -2.83 4.51 3.22
CA ILE A 70 -4.10 4.75 2.52
C ILE A 70 -4.28 6.25 2.41
N LEU A 71 -4.36 6.74 1.18
CA LEU A 71 -4.42 8.15 0.84
C LEU A 71 -5.76 8.49 0.19
N GLU A 72 -6.29 9.67 0.53
CA GLU A 72 -7.41 10.31 -0.15
C GLU A 72 -6.88 11.48 -0.97
N ALA A 73 -7.19 11.49 -2.28
CA ALA A 73 -6.84 12.60 -3.15
C ALA A 73 -7.70 13.81 -2.77
N THR A 74 -7.05 14.92 -2.40
CA THR A 74 -7.74 16.17 -2.09
C THR A 74 -7.61 17.11 -3.30
N GLU A 75 -8.67 17.84 -3.65
CA GLU A 75 -8.64 18.84 -4.73
C GLU A 75 -7.98 20.16 -4.31
N GLU A 76 -7.42 20.22 -3.10
CA GLU A 76 -6.69 21.38 -2.60
C GLU A 76 -5.35 21.50 -3.31
N LYS A 77 -5.23 22.55 -4.12
CA LYS A 77 -3.95 23.02 -4.66
C LYS A 77 -3.29 23.93 -3.61
N LEU A 78 -2.01 23.70 -3.32
CA LEU A 78 -1.23 24.69 -2.55
C LEU A 78 -1.16 25.98 -3.38
N GLN A 79 -1.96 26.99 -3.03
CA GLN A 79 -1.71 28.34 -3.49
C GLN A 79 -0.48 28.84 -2.74
N SER A 80 0.56 29.24 -3.47
CA SER A 80 1.70 29.95 -2.91
C SER A 80 1.23 31.31 -2.39
N GLU A 81 0.82 31.37 -1.12
CA GLU A 81 0.72 32.64 -0.41
C GLU A 81 2.14 33.14 -0.11
N ASP A 82 2.69 33.98 -1.00
CA ASP A 82 3.47 35.12 -0.55
C ASP A 82 3.52 36.22 -1.62
N GLN A 83 2.89 37.35 -1.29
CA GLN A 83 3.10 38.62 -1.98
C GLN A 83 4.43 39.23 -1.51
N SER A 84 5.49 39.18 -2.32
CA SER A 84 6.50 40.26 -2.34
C SER A 84 7.31 40.30 -3.65
N SER A 85 6.91 41.20 -4.54
CA SER A 85 7.78 42.06 -5.37
C SER A 85 9.08 41.49 -5.98
N THR A 86 9.02 40.71 -7.07
CA THR A 86 10.09 40.58 -8.09
C THR A 86 9.53 40.16 -9.47
N PRO A 87 10.03 40.67 -10.62
CA PRO A 87 9.56 40.30 -11.97
C PRO A 87 10.23 39.00 -12.50
N PRO A 88 9.72 38.39 -13.60
CA PRO A 88 9.33 36.99 -13.64
C PRO A 88 10.49 36.07 -14.03
N ILE A 89 10.72 35.03 -13.23
CA ILE A 89 11.45 33.83 -13.64
C ILE A 89 10.37 32.76 -13.73
N SER A 90 10.10 32.25 -14.93
CA SER A 90 9.14 31.20 -15.27
C SER A 90 8.70 30.33 -14.08
N GLU A 91 7.67 30.78 -13.38
CA GLU A 91 6.98 29.98 -12.39
C GLU A 91 6.10 29.02 -13.19
N GLU A 92 6.65 27.86 -13.53
CA GLU A 92 5.81 26.70 -13.76
C GLU A 92 5.01 26.54 -12.47
N GLU A 93 3.73 26.93 -12.50
CA GLU A 93 2.76 26.65 -11.43
C GLU A 93 2.90 25.17 -11.10
N LEU A 94 3.64 24.86 -10.03
CA LEU A 94 3.81 23.50 -9.58
C LEU A 94 2.45 23.11 -9.02
N ASP A 95 1.62 22.48 -9.85
CA ASP A 95 0.39 21.84 -9.43
C ASP A 95 0.76 20.74 -8.42
N VAL A 96 0.78 21.11 -7.13
CA VAL A 96 1.02 20.19 -6.02
C VAL A 96 -0.32 19.68 -5.55
N ASN A 97 -0.66 18.45 -5.94
CA ASN A 97 -1.81 17.75 -5.40
C ASN A 97 -1.51 17.29 -3.97
N ILE A 98 -2.35 17.71 -3.03
CA ILE A 98 -2.27 17.30 -1.64
C ILE A 98 -3.03 15.99 -1.45
N PHE A 99 -2.36 15.01 -0.85
CA PHE A 99 -2.98 13.75 -0.44
C PHE A 99 -3.12 13.71 1.08
N LYS A 100 -4.33 13.39 1.53
CA LYS A 100 -4.59 13.20 2.95
C LYS A 100 -4.36 11.74 3.30
N GLY A 101 -3.40 11.48 4.19
CA GLY A 101 -3.22 10.17 4.79
C GLY A 101 -4.39 9.87 5.72
N LEU A 102 -5.10 8.77 5.46
CA LEU A 102 -6.21 8.32 6.29
C LEU A 102 -5.73 7.35 7.37
N CYS A 103 -4.96 6.35 6.94
CA CYS A 103 -4.46 5.27 7.78
C CYS A 103 -3.18 4.64 7.21
N THR A 104 -2.53 3.84 8.04
CA THR A 104 -1.36 3.03 7.70
C THR A 104 -1.68 1.55 7.86
N PHE A 105 -0.95 0.69 7.16
CA PHE A 105 -1.06 -0.76 7.30
C PHE A 105 0.31 -1.41 7.14
N ASP A 106 0.50 -2.54 7.83
CA ASP A 106 1.74 -3.30 7.83
C ASP A 106 1.58 -4.66 7.11
N GLU A 107 0.34 -5.09 6.84
CA GLU A 107 0.04 -6.29 6.07
C GLU A 107 -1.16 -6.10 5.15
N ILE A 108 -1.16 -6.83 4.03
CA ILE A 108 -2.29 -6.97 3.10
C ILE A 108 -2.69 -8.44 3.06
N THR A 109 -3.98 -8.73 3.22
CA THR A 109 -4.50 -10.09 3.02
C THR A 109 -5.10 -10.22 1.61
N ILE A 110 -4.53 -11.12 0.81
CA ILE A 110 -5.03 -11.47 -0.52
C ILE A 110 -5.91 -12.70 -0.42
N TRP A 111 -7.12 -12.61 -0.96
CA TRP A 111 -8.11 -13.66 -0.92
C TRP A 111 -8.29 -14.32 -2.29
N GLY A 112 -8.20 -15.65 -2.33
CA GLY A 112 -8.52 -16.48 -3.49
C GLY A 112 -9.86 -17.18 -3.31
N HIS A 113 -10.51 -17.51 -4.43
CA HIS A 113 -11.78 -18.24 -4.42
C HIS A 113 -11.52 -19.73 -4.21
N ASP A 114 -11.97 -20.29 -3.08
CA ASP A 114 -11.86 -21.70 -2.68
C ASP A 114 -10.43 -22.28 -2.55
N ALA A 115 -9.42 -21.57 -3.06
CA ALA A 115 -7.99 -21.90 -2.98
C ALA A 115 -7.17 -20.66 -2.60
N ILE A 116 -6.00 -20.90 -2.00
CA ILE A 116 -5.03 -19.84 -1.68
C ILE A 116 -4.52 -19.24 -3.01
N PRO A 117 -4.37 -17.91 -3.11
CA PRO A 117 -3.69 -17.29 -4.24
C PRO A 117 -2.29 -17.91 -4.42
N ASP A 118 -1.97 -18.33 -5.64
CA ASP A 118 -0.67 -18.91 -5.95
C ASP A 118 0.40 -17.81 -5.98
N GLU A 119 1.50 -18.05 -5.26
CA GLU A 119 2.59 -17.10 -5.09
C GLU A 119 3.31 -16.79 -6.40
N SER A 120 3.35 -17.77 -7.32
CA SER A 120 4.09 -17.67 -8.57
C SER A 120 3.32 -17.01 -9.71
N SER A 121 2.00 -16.84 -9.56
CA SER A 121 1.13 -16.32 -10.62
C SER A 121 0.30 -15.10 -10.20
N ASP A 122 0.07 -14.87 -8.91
CA ASP A 122 -0.65 -13.69 -8.45
C ASP A 122 0.17 -12.42 -8.63
N SER A 123 -0.38 -11.46 -9.38
CA SER A 123 0.33 -10.24 -9.74
C SER A 123 0.61 -9.33 -8.54
N VAL A 124 -0.23 -9.36 -7.50
CA VAL A 124 -0.04 -8.55 -6.30
C VAL A 124 1.03 -9.16 -5.41
N VAL A 125 1.01 -10.49 -5.24
CA VAL A 125 2.07 -11.21 -4.50
C VAL A 125 3.42 -10.90 -5.13
N ARG A 126 3.56 -11.11 -6.43
CA ARG A 126 4.82 -10.85 -7.14
C ARG A 126 5.20 -9.38 -7.15
N GLY A 127 4.22 -8.48 -7.25
CA GLY A 127 4.45 -7.04 -7.19
C GLY A 127 5.03 -6.60 -5.85
N ILE A 128 4.60 -7.21 -4.74
CA ILE A 128 5.10 -6.86 -3.40
C ILE A 128 6.41 -7.58 -3.11
N ASP A 129 6.48 -8.90 -3.35
CA ASP A 129 7.62 -9.72 -2.94
C ASP A 129 8.80 -9.61 -3.92
N GLU A 130 8.56 -9.59 -5.24
CA GLU A 130 9.64 -9.61 -6.23
C GLU A 130 9.98 -8.19 -6.72
N TRP A 131 8.96 -7.42 -7.12
CA TRP A 131 9.19 -6.18 -7.85
C TRP A 131 9.78 -5.07 -6.96
N ILE A 132 9.35 -4.94 -5.71
CA ILE A 132 9.86 -3.91 -4.81
C ILE A 132 11.36 -4.09 -4.57
N GLU A 133 11.80 -5.32 -4.26
CA GLU A 133 13.21 -5.63 -4.05
C GLU A 133 14.02 -5.44 -5.35
N PHE A 134 13.48 -5.91 -6.48
CA PHE A 134 14.11 -5.76 -7.79
C PHE A 134 14.30 -4.30 -8.18
N ALA A 135 13.26 -3.48 -8.00
CA ALA A 135 13.32 -2.04 -8.28
C ALA A 135 14.33 -1.34 -7.36
N ASN A 136 14.43 -1.74 -6.10
CA ASN A 136 15.43 -1.20 -5.18
C ASN A 136 16.85 -1.48 -5.67
N LYS A 137 17.15 -2.70 -6.13
CA LYS A 137 18.47 -3.07 -6.68
C LYS A 137 18.83 -2.36 -7.98
N ILE A 138 17.86 -2.05 -8.84
CA ILE A 138 18.13 -1.30 -10.08
C ILE A 138 18.49 0.16 -9.78
N HIS A 139 17.81 0.76 -8.80
CA HIS A 139 17.94 2.18 -8.49
C HIS A 139 18.84 2.45 -7.30
N SER A 140 19.46 1.44 -6.70
CA SER A 140 20.52 1.62 -5.73
C SER A 140 21.74 2.19 -6.46
N PHE A 141 22.23 3.33 -6.01
CA PHE A 141 23.51 3.83 -6.45
C PHE A 141 24.59 2.89 -5.90
N GLU A 142 25.53 2.48 -6.74
CA GLU A 142 26.74 1.81 -6.26
C GLU A 142 27.42 2.80 -5.31
N GLU A 143 27.59 2.42 -4.04
CA GLU A 143 28.52 3.11 -3.17
C GLU A 143 29.89 2.89 -3.81
N ASP A 144 30.40 3.90 -4.51
CA ASP A 144 31.81 3.95 -4.87
C ASP A 144 32.59 3.74 -3.56
N ASP A 145 33.19 2.57 -3.42
CA ASP A 145 34.18 2.24 -2.40
C ASP A 145 35.39 3.19 -2.55
N VAL A 146 35.20 4.46 -2.16
CA VAL A 146 36.30 5.36 -1.83
C VAL A 146 36.74 5.00 -0.41
N ALA A 147 37.15 3.75 -0.25
CA ALA A 147 38.08 3.37 0.79
C ALA A 147 39.39 4.07 0.46
N GLU A 148 39.50 5.28 1.00
CA GLU A 148 40.71 6.04 1.23
C GLU A 148 41.79 5.11 1.80
N LYS A 149 42.57 4.46 0.92
CA LYS A 149 43.87 3.89 1.27
C LYS A 149 44.83 5.07 1.47
N ALA A 150 44.67 5.76 2.59
CA ALA A 150 45.73 6.51 3.21
C ALA A 150 46.63 5.51 3.94
N THR A 151 47.67 5.01 3.27
CA THR A 151 48.95 4.60 3.89
C THR A 151 50.04 4.66 2.83
#